data_AF-A0A7C7C9I6-F1
#
_entry.id   AF-A0A7C7C9I6-F1
#
_cell.length_a   1.000
_cell.length_b   1.000
_cell.length_c   1.000
_cell.angle_alpha   90.00
_cell.angle_beta   90.00
_cell.angle_gamma   90.00
#
_symmetry.space_group_name_H-M   'P 1'
#
loop_
_entity.id
_entity.type
_entity.pdbx_description
1 polymer ?
#
loop_
_entity_poly.entity_id
_entity_poly.type
_entity_poly.pdbx_seq_one_letter_code
_entity_poly.pdbx_strand_id
1 'polypeptide(L)'
;MNQINFEKDQEEVLDRTENIKSLADQVKTLRDLEDQVKADEELLKDKKRDLEKISGEIIPTLLSEMGLASLKLADGSAIEVKQYYAANISVKNREAAYNWLRSNNLGDIIKNDITVSFGRNEDNKAAEYANLAQSQGFQPTQKLKVEPMTLKALVRERIEKGVEMPMDIFNVFVGNRTKLTRKQ
;
A
#
# COMPACT_ATOMS: atom_id res chain seq x y z
N MET A 1 -48.31 19.19 35.58
CA MET A 1 -48.78 17.82 35.26
C MET A 1 -47.99 17.35 34.05
N ASN A 2 -46.89 16.64 34.25
CA ASN A 2 -46.20 15.99 33.13
C ASN A 2 -47.08 14.83 32.68
N GLN A 3 -47.60 14.89 31.46
CA GLN A 3 -48.22 13.74 30.80
C GLN A 3 -47.10 12.75 30.49
N ILE A 4 -46.87 11.82 31.42
CA ILE A 4 -46.01 10.66 31.18
C ILE A 4 -46.80 9.74 30.25
N ASN A 5 -46.38 9.67 29.00
CA ASN A 5 -47.01 8.83 27.99
C ASN A 5 -46.23 7.51 27.90
N PHE A 6 -46.57 6.58 28.78
CA PHE A 6 -45.88 5.31 28.97
C PHE A 6 -45.77 4.45 27.70
N GLU A 7 -46.70 4.57 26.75
CA GLU A 7 -46.63 3.85 25.47
C GLU A 7 -45.56 4.43 24.55
N LYS A 8 -45.50 5.77 24.43
CA LYS A 8 -44.45 6.44 23.66
C LYS A 8 -43.06 6.27 24.28
N ASP A 9 -42.98 6.30 25.60
CA ASP A 9 -41.73 6.04 26.32
C ASP A 9 -41.28 4.57 26.17
N GLN A 10 -42.22 3.61 26.09
CA GLN A 10 -41.89 2.21 25.81
C GLN A 10 -41.44 1.98 24.36
N GLU A 11 -42.10 2.58 23.37
CA GLU A 11 -41.67 2.53 21.97
C GLU A 11 -40.28 3.16 21.78
N GLU A 12 -40.01 4.34 22.37
CA GLU A 12 -38.68 4.96 22.32
C GLU A 12 -37.60 4.09 22.99
N VAL A 13 -37.93 3.42 24.10
CA VAL A 13 -36.99 2.53 24.80
C VAL A 13 -36.72 1.26 23.98
N LEU A 14 -37.74 0.69 23.34
CA LEU A 14 -37.61 -0.47 22.45
C LEU A 14 -36.79 -0.12 21.20
N ASP A 15 -37.11 0.99 20.53
CA ASP A 15 -36.39 1.48 19.34
C ASP A 15 -34.92 1.83 19.67
N ARG A 16 -34.65 2.47 20.81
CA ARG A 16 -33.27 2.69 21.29
C ARG A 16 -32.55 1.37 21.59
N THR A 17 -33.24 0.38 22.16
CA THR A 17 -32.66 -0.93 22.48
C THR A 17 -32.36 -1.76 21.21
N GLU A 18 -33.22 -1.72 20.21
CA GLU A 18 -32.99 -2.36 18.91
C GLU A 18 -31.89 -1.68 18.11
N ASN A 19 -31.84 -0.35 18.10
CA ASN A 19 -30.74 0.42 17.48
C ASN A 19 -29.40 0.18 18.17
N ILE A 20 -29.37 0.04 19.51
CA ILE A 20 -28.15 -0.30 20.26
C ILE A 20 -27.70 -1.73 19.97
N LYS A 21 -28.62 -2.69 19.85
CA LYS A 21 -28.30 -4.06 19.43
C LYS A 21 -27.73 -4.09 18.01
N SER A 22 -28.36 -3.37 17.07
CA SER A 22 -27.88 -3.23 15.70
C SER A 22 -26.47 -2.62 15.62
N LEU A 23 -26.20 -1.60 16.43
CA LEU A 23 -24.85 -1.01 16.52
C LEU A 23 -23.83 -1.99 17.14
N ALA A 24 -24.20 -2.69 18.21
CA ALA A 24 -23.34 -3.69 18.84
C ALA A 24 -23.00 -4.83 17.85
N ASP A 25 -23.97 -5.27 17.05
CA ASP A 25 -23.79 -6.26 16.00
C ASP A 25 -22.85 -5.75 14.91
N GLN A 26 -23.03 -4.51 14.42
CA GLN A 26 -22.13 -3.92 13.43
C GLN A 26 -20.69 -3.73 13.96
N VAL A 27 -20.52 -3.35 15.23
CA VAL A 27 -19.19 -3.25 15.86
C VAL A 27 -18.54 -4.64 15.97
N LYS A 28 -19.33 -5.66 16.28
CA LYS A 28 -18.85 -7.05 16.30
C LYS A 28 -18.45 -7.51 14.89
N THR A 29 -19.29 -7.28 13.88
CA THR A 29 -18.96 -7.58 12.48
C THR A 29 -17.71 -6.85 12.00
N LEU A 30 -17.54 -5.57 12.35
CA LEU A 30 -16.33 -4.80 12.03
C LEU A 30 -15.08 -5.48 12.63
N ARG A 31 -15.17 -5.89 13.90
CA ARG A 31 -14.07 -6.57 14.59
C ARG A 31 -13.75 -7.92 13.95
N ASP A 32 -14.77 -8.72 13.66
CA ASP A 32 -14.61 -10.04 13.04
C ASP A 32 -14.00 -9.90 11.64
N LEU A 33 -14.40 -8.89 10.87
CA LEU A 33 -13.78 -8.56 9.58
C LEU A 33 -12.32 -8.09 9.72
N GLU A 34 -11.98 -7.27 10.70
CA GLU A 34 -10.59 -6.87 10.94
C GLU A 34 -9.69 -8.06 11.30
N ASP A 35 -10.21 -8.99 12.10
CA ASP A 35 -9.48 -10.21 12.47
C ASP A 35 -9.39 -11.18 11.26
N GLN A 36 -10.44 -11.28 10.44
CA GLN A 36 -10.44 -12.06 9.21
C GLN A 36 -9.46 -11.51 8.16
N VAL A 37 -9.43 -10.19 7.93
CA VAL A 37 -8.48 -9.57 6.99
C VAL A 37 -7.03 -9.89 7.37
N LYS A 38 -6.69 -9.84 8.66
CA LYS A 38 -5.35 -10.22 9.12
C LYS A 38 -5.05 -11.70 8.89
N ALA A 39 -6.01 -12.57 9.17
CA ALA A 39 -5.86 -14.01 8.91
C ALA A 39 -5.69 -14.29 7.41
N ASP A 40 -6.46 -13.61 6.56
CA ASP A 40 -6.40 -13.74 5.11
C ASP A 40 -5.09 -13.17 4.54
N GLU A 41 -4.53 -12.11 5.12
CA GLU A 41 -3.20 -11.59 4.74
C GLU A 41 -2.08 -12.61 5.00
N GLU A 42 -2.10 -13.27 6.17
CA GLU A 42 -1.14 -14.35 6.48
C GLU A 42 -1.38 -15.56 5.57
N LEU A 43 -2.63 -15.97 5.36
CA LEU A 43 -2.97 -17.07 4.46
C LEU A 43 -2.54 -16.78 3.01
N LEU A 44 -2.69 -15.54 2.55
CA LEU A 44 -2.27 -15.11 1.22
C LEU A 44 -0.74 -15.21 1.08
N LYS A 45 0.01 -14.82 2.11
CA LYS A 45 1.46 -14.94 2.14
C LYS A 45 1.90 -16.41 2.05
N ASP A 46 1.25 -17.30 2.80
CA ASP A 46 1.54 -18.74 2.74
C ASP A 46 1.21 -19.33 1.37
N LYS A 47 0.03 -19.01 0.80
CA LYS A 47 -0.35 -19.45 -0.55
C LYS A 47 0.62 -18.96 -1.62
N LYS A 48 1.13 -17.72 -1.52
CA LYS A 48 2.16 -17.21 -2.44
C LYS A 48 3.44 -18.01 -2.35
N ARG A 49 3.89 -18.34 -1.13
CA ARG A 49 5.08 -19.20 -0.92
C ARG A 49 4.87 -20.60 -1.52
N ASP A 50 3.70 -21.20 -1.30
CA ASP A 50 3.40 -22.52 -1.83
C ASP A 50 3.32 -22.51 -3.37
N LEU A 51 2.77 -21.45 -3.97
CA LEU A 51 2.76 -21.24 -5.41
C LEU A 51 4.18 -21.16 -5.97
N GLU A 52 5.05 -20.35 -5.36
CA GLU A 52 6.46 -20.24 -5.75
C GLU A 52 7.18 -21.58 -5.63
N LYS A 53 6.94 -22.34 -4.55
CA LYS A 53 7.51 -23.67 -4.37
C LYS A 53 7.05 -24.67 -5.43
N ILE A 54 5.74 -24.72 -5.71
CA ILE A 54 5.19 -25.63 -6.70
C ILE A 54 5.73 -25.32 -8.10
N SER A 55 5.71 -24.04 -8.48
CA SER A 55 6.12 -23.59 -9.82
C SER A 55 7.64 -23.58 -10.02
N GLY A 56 8.42 -23.24 -9.00
CA GLY A 56 9.87 -23.09 -9.08
C GLY A 56 10.67 -24.36 -8.75
N GLU A 57 10.13 -25.26 -7.92
CA GLU A 57 10.85 -26.46 -7.47
C GLU A 57 10.14 -27.75 -7.88
N ILE A 58 8.88 -27.92 -7.49
CA ILE A 58 8.19 -29.22 -7.60
C ILE A 58 7.92 -29.60 -9.07
N ILE A 59 7.26 -28.72 -9.83
CA ILE A 59 6.94 -29.00 -11.25
C ILE A 59 8.21 -29.17 -12.09
N PRO A 60 9.22 -28.28 -12.00
CA PRO A 60 10.49 -28.48 -12.70
C PRO A 60 11.19 -29.80 -12.36
N THR A 61 11.19 -30.19 -11.07
CA THR A 61 11.81 -31.46 -10.63
C THR A 61 11.07 -32.66 -11.22
N LEU A 62 9.74 -32.71 -11.11
CA LEU A 62 8.93 -33.82 -11.66
C LEU A 62 9.08 -33.95 -13.18
N LEU A 63 9.06 -32.83 -13.91
CA LEU A 63 9.27 -32.84 -15.36
C LEU A 63 10.68 -33.32 -15.72
N SER A 64 11.70 -32.90 -14.96
CA SER A 64 13.08 -33.37 -15.14
C SER A 64 13.22 -34.88 -14.85
N GLU A 65 12.55 -35.41 -13.82
CA GLU A 65 12.52 -36.85 -13.50
C GLU A 65 11.88 -37.66 -14.63
N MET A 66 10.89 -37.09 -15.31
CA MET A 66 10.25 -37.69 -16.49
C MET A 66 11.03 -37.48 -17.80
N GLY A 67 12.16 -36.74 -17.77
CA GLY A 67 12.95 -36.40 -18.96
C GLY A 67 12.25 -35.42 -19.91
N LEU A 68 11.26 -34.66 -19.41
CA LEU A 68 10.47 -33.71 -20.18
C LEU A 68 10.85 -32.27 -19.80
N ALA A 69 11.02 -31.40 -20.79
CA ALA A 69 11.16 -29.95 -20.56
C ALA A 69 9.82 -29.21 -20.69
N SER A 70 8.83 -29.85 -21.31
CA SER A 70 7.48 -29.33 -21.49
C SER A 70 6.45 -30.47 -21.55
N LEU A 71 5.22 -30.17 -21.19
CA LEU A 71 4.09 -31.10 -21.20
C LEU A 71 2.83 -30.39 -21.71
N LYS A 72 2.11 -30.98 -22.66
CA LYS A 72 0.76 -30.53 -23.02
C LYS A 72 -0.27 -31.31 -22.22
N LEU A 73 -1.19 -30.60 -21.60
CA LEU A 73 -2.29 -31.12 -20.81
C LEU A 73 -3.51 -31.42 -21.70
N ALA A 74 -4.38 -32.31 -21.22
CA ALA A 74 -5.57 -32.75 -21.96
C ALA A 74 -6.61 -31.63 -22.16
N ASP A 75 -6.57 -30.58 -21.33
CA ASP A 75 -7.40 -29.38 -21.44
C ASP A 75 -6.90 -28.39 -22.52
N GLY A 76 -5.79 -28.70 -23.19
CA GLY A 76 -5.13 -27.85 -24.19
C GLY A 76 -4.07 -26.90 -23.61
N SER A 77 -3.90 -26.84 -22.29
CA SER A 77 -2.87 -26.04 -21.63
C SER A 77 -1.48 -26.66 -21.85
N ALA A 78 -0.41 -25.85 -21.77
CA ALA A 78 0.96 -26.34 -21.89
C ALA A 78 1.82 -25.85 -20.72
N ILE A 79 2.62 -26.75 -20.16
CA ILE A 79 3.62 -26.48 -19.13
C ILE A 79 4.98 -26.46 -19.82
N GLU A 80 5.77 -25.41 -19.60
CA GLU A 80 7.13 -25.28 -20.12
C GLU A 80 8.04 -24.81 -18.98
N VAL A 81 9.13 -25.53 -18.73
CA VAL A 81 10.11 -25.17 -17.70
C VAL A 81 11.22 -24.35 -18.36
N LYS A 82 11.37 -23.09 -17.91
CA LYS A 82 12.46 -22.19 -18.33
C LYS A 82 13.37 -21.91 -17.16
N GLN A 83 14.64 -21.64 -17.47
CA GLN A 83 15.58 -21.13 -16.47
C GLN A 83 15.12 -19.75 -16.00
N TYR A 84 15.03 -19.59 -14.68
CA TYR A 84 14.64 -18.34 -14.03
C TYR A 84 15.84 -17.81 -13.24
N TYR A 85 16.19 -16.54 -13.45
CA TYR A 85 17.28 -15.87 -12.76
C TYR A 85 16.73 -14.71 -11.93
N ALA A 86 17.01 -14.72 -10.63
CA ALA A 86 16.71 -13.62 -9.73
C ALA A 86 17.93 -13.34 -8.85
N ALA A 87 18.19 -12.06 -8.59
CA ALA A 87 19.27 -11.62 -7.72
C ALA A 87 18.78 -10.46 -6.84
N ASN A 88 19.16 -10.48 -5.57
CA ASN A 88 18.90 -9.40 -4.63
C ASN A 88 20.14 -9.15 -3.78
N ILE A 89 20.46 -7.89 -3.53
CA ILE A 89 21.57 -7.49 -2.66
C ILE A 89 20.97 -7.15 -1.29
N SER A 90 21.30 -7.96 -0.28
CA SER A 90 20.88 -7.69 1.10
C SER A 90 21.50 -6.38 1.62
N VAL A 91 20.83 -5.73 2.57
CA VAL A 91 21.32 -4.45 3.14
C VAL A 91 22.71 -4.61 3.76
N LYS A 92 22.97 -5.74 4.44
CA LYS A 92 24.26 -6.03 5.08
C LYS A 92 25.41 -6.15 4.08
N ASN A 93 25.15 -6.71 2.90
CA ASN A 93 26.18 -6.97 1.89
C ASN A 93 26.28 -5.88 0.82
N ARG A 94 25.52 -4.78 0.97
CA ARG A 94 25.40 -3.75 -0.06
C ARG A 94 26.75 -3.16 -0.46
N GLU A 95 27.57 -2.79 0.52
CA GLU A 95 28.87 -2.19 0.27
C GLU A 95 29.83 -3.18 -0.42
N ALA A 96 29.92 -4.41 0.09
CA ALA A 96 30.74 -5.46 -0.51
C ALA A 96 30.31 -5.78 -1.95
N ALA A 97 29.00 -5.86 -2.21
CA ALA A 97 28.46 -6.10 -3.54
C ALA A 97 28.77 -4.94 -4.50
N TYR A 98 28.60 -3.69 -4.08
CA TYR A 98 28.93 -2.53 -4.91
C TYR A 98 30.42 -2.42 -5.20
N ASN A 99 31.27 -2.71 -4.21
CA ASN A 99 32.72 -2.75 -4.41
C ASN A 99 33.10 -3.87 -5.37
N TRP A 100 32.51 -5.07 -5.24
CA TRP A 100 32.74 -6.16 -6.18
C TRP A 100 32.33 -5.77 -7.61
N LEU A 101 31.14 -5.17 -7.78
CA LEU A 101 30.68 -4.70 -9.09
C LEU A 101 31.65 -3.68 -9.71
N ARG A 102 32.10 -2.69 -8.94
CA ARG A 102 33.08 -1.69 -9.40
C ARG A 102 34.42 -2.30 -9.77
N SER A 103 34.95 -3.18 -8.94
CA SER A 103 36.24 -3.86 -9.18
C SER A 103 36.21 -4.79 -10.40
N ASN A 104 35.02 -5.27 -10.79
CA ASN A 104 34.83 -6.13 -11.97
C ASN A 104 34.39 -5.35 -13.22
N ASN A 105 34.53 -4.02 -13.25
CA ASN A 105 34.07 -3.16 -14.36
C ASN A 105 32.56 -3.26 -14.66
N LEU A 106 31.76 -3.70 -13.69
CA LEU A 106 30.29 -3.74 -13.72
C LEU A 106 29.70 -2.62 -12.87
N GLY A 107 30.43 -1.53 -12.66
CA GLY A 107 29.97 -0.38 -11.88
C GLY A 107 28.91 0.45 -12.60
N ASP A 108 28.77 0.29 -13.91
CA ASP A 108 27.81 0.96 -14.78
C ASP A 108 26.36 0.57 -14.47
N ILE A 109 26.11 -0.65 -14.00
CA ILE A 109 24.77 -1.09 -13.57
C ILE A 109 24.35 -0.45 -12.24
N ILE A 110 25.30 0.16 -11.49
CA ILE A 110 25.01 0.84 -10.23
C ILE A 110 24.41 2.20 -10.55
N LYS A 111 23.09 2.30 -10.41
CA LYS A 111 22.41 3.59 -10.45
C LYS A 111 22.65 4.36 -9.16
N ASN A 112 23.30 5.53 -9.25
CA ASN A 112 23.52 6.43 -8.12
C ASN A 112 22.61 7.65 -8.22
N ASP A 113 21.47 7.59 -7.53
CA ASP A 113 20.50 8.70 -7.49
C ASP A 113 20.79 9.61 -6.29
N ILE A 114 21.01 10.91 -6.54
CA ILE A 114 21.15 11.93 -5.50
C ILE A 114 19.81 12.67 -5.39
N THR A 115 19.23 12.69 -4.18
CA THR A 115 17.97 13.41 -3.91
C THR A 115 18.26 14.59 -3.00
N VAL A 116 17.85 15.78 -3.44
CA VAL A 116 17.90 17.03 -2.65
C VAL A 116 16.48 17.47 -2.38
N SER A 117 16.17 17.73 -1.11
CA SER A 117 14.84 18.15 -0.67
C SER A 117 14.87 19.61 -0.25
N PHE A 118 13.91 20.38 -0.74
CA PHE A 118 13.71 21.78 -0.39
C PHE A 118 12.48 21.93 0.50
N GLY A 119 12.53 22.86 1.45
CA GLY A 119 11.44 23.14 2.39
C GLY A 119 10.27 23.90 1.76
N ARG A 120 9.28 24.24 2.59
CA ARG A 120 8.11 25.01 2.16
C ARG A 120 8.54 26.41 1.72
N ASN A 121 8.01 26.89 0.59
CA ASN A 121 8.34 28.18 -0.03
C ASN A 121 9.79 28.32 -0.53
N GLU A 122 10.51 27.21 -0.69
CA GLU A 122 11.86 27.19 -1.27
C GLU A 122 11.85 26.81 -2.76
N ASP A 123 10.70 26.93 -3.43
CA ASP A 123 10.54 26.61 -4.86
C ASP A 123 11.53 27.36 -5.76
N ASN A 124 11.83 28.62 -5.42
CA ASN A 124 12.83 29.42 -6.12
C ASN A 124 14.25 28.83 -5.96
N LYS A 125 14.62 28.38 -4.74
CA LYS A 125 15.91 27.72 -4.50
C LYS A 125 16.00 26.37 -5.22
N ALA A 126 14.89 25.63 -5.28
CA ALA A 126 14.83 24.37 -6.01
C ALA A 126 15.04 24.59 -7.52
N ALA A 127 14.43 25.64 -8.09
CA ALA A 127 14.61 26.02 -9.48
C ALA A 127 16.04 26.51 -9.76
N GLU A 128 16.61 27.34 -8.89
CA GLU A 128 18.01 27.78 -9.00
C GLU A 128 18.99 26.61 -8.93
N TYR A 129 18.78 25.65 -8.02
CA TYR A 129 19.61 24.46 -7.92
C TYR A 129 19.48 23.55 -9.15
N ALA A 130 18.28 23.40 -9.70
CA ALA A 130 18.08 22.67 -10.95
C ALA A 130 18.83 23.35 -12.11
N ASN A 131 18.74 24.67 -12.24
CA ASN A 131 19.48 25.42 -13.27
C ASN A 131 21.00 25.30 -13.08
N LEU A 132 21.48 25.33 -11.84
CA LEU A 132 22.89 25.11 -11.52
C LEU A 132 23.32 23.71 -11.95
N ALA A 133 22.57 22.67 -11.59
CA ALA A 133 22.87 21.30 -11.99
C ALA A 133 22.86 21.14 -13.52
N GLN A 134 21.92 21.78 -14.22
CA GLN A 134 21.87 21.78 -15.67
C GLN A 134 23.06 22.50 -16.30
N SER A 135 23.51 23.62 -15.72
CA SER A 135 24.71 24.34 -16.16
C SER A 135 25.98 23.50 -16.05
N GLN A 136 26.00 22.54 -15.14
CA GLN A 136 27.10 21.59 -14.92
C GLN A 136 26.95 20.31 -15.77
N GLY A 137 25.96 20.26 -16.69
CA GLY A 137 25.73 19.14 -17.59
C GLY A 137 24.91 17.98 -17.01
N PHE A 138 24.35 18.14 -15.81
CA PHE A 138 23.43 17.15 -15.24
C PHE A 138 22.00 17.33 -15.77
N GLN A 139 21.20 16.27 -15.67
CA GLN A 139 19.77 16.30 -16.02
C GLN A 139 18.93 16.18 -14.74
N PRO A 140 18.74 17.27 -13.98
CA PRO A 140 17.97 17.23 -12.75
C PRO A 140 16.51 16.92 -13.07
N THR A 141 15.91 16.01 -12.29
CA THR A 141 14.48 15.73 -12.37
C THR A 141 13.77 16.47 -11.25
N GLN A 142 12.94 17.47 -11.59
CA GLN A 142 12.11 18.18 -10.61
C GLN A 142 10.75 17.51 -10.48
N LYS A 143 10.46 16.95 -9.30
CA LYS A 143 9.13 16.41 -8.97
C LYS A 143 8.44 17.33 -7.98
N LEU A 144 7.45 18.09 -8.46
CA LEU A 144 6.54 18.83 -7.61
C LEU A 144 5.47 17.87 -7.10
N LYS A 145 5.38 17.71 -5.78
CA LYS A 145 4.35 16.91 -5.14
C LYS A 145 3.73 17.67 -3.99
N VAL A 146 2.42 17.53 -3.84
CA VAL A 146 1.74 17.93 -2.61
C VAL A 146 1.73 16.70 -1.71
N GLU A 147 2.26 16.84 -0.49
CA GLU A 147 2.22 15.76 0.48
C GLU A 147 0.78 15.40 0.84
N PRO A 148 0.34 14.13 0.70
CA PRO A 148 -1.06 13.75 0.89
C PRO A 148 -1.62 14.13 2.26
N MET A 149 -0.80 14.05 3.32
CA MET A 149 -1.21 14.41 4.67
C MET A 149 -1.41 15.92 4.83
N THR A 150 -0.59 16.73 4.17
CA THR A 150 -0.72 18.19 4.15
C THR A 150 -1.97 18.61 3.38
N LEU A 151 -2.24 17.97 2.24
CA LEU A 151 -3.47 18.21 1.48
C LEU A 151 -4.71 17.82 2.30
N LYS A 152 -4.69 16.65 2.94
CA LYS A 152 -5.77 16.20 3.82
C LYS A 152 -6.02 17.16 4.99
N ALA A 153 -4.96 17.68 5.60
CA ALA A 153 -5.06 18.67 6.68
C ALA A 153 -5.69 19.98 6.19
N LEU A 154 -5.27 20.48 5.03
CA LEU A 154 -5.84 21.69 4.41
C LEU A 154 -7.33 21.51 4.10
N VAL A 155 -7.70 20.37 3.49
CA VAL A 155 -9.09 20.04 3.15
C VAL A 155 -9.95 19.98 4.43
N ARG A 156 -9.46 19.29 5.46
CA ARG A 156 -10.13 19.23 6.76
C ARG A 156 -10.32 20.62 7.36
N GLU A 157 -9.27 21.44 7.40
CA GLU A 157 -9.31 22.78 7.96
C GLU A 157 -10.32 23.67 7.23
N ARG A 158 -10.35 23.65 5.89
CA ARG A 158 -11.28 24.45 5.10
C ARG A 158 -12.73 24.02 5.33
N ILE A 159 -13.00 22.72 5.34
CA ILE A 159 -14.35 22.18 5.56
C ILE A 159 -14.82 22.48 6.99
N GLU A 160 -13.98 22.27 8.01
CA GLU A 160 -14.33 22.55 9.42
C GLU A 160 -14.56 24.06 9.66
N LYS A 161 -13.86 24.94 8.92
CA LYS A 161 -14.02 26.41 9.00
C LYS A 161 -15.13 26.96 8.09
N GLY A 162 -15.82 26.12 7.31
CA GLY A 162 -16.85 26.56 6.36
C GLY A 162 -16.30 27.39 5.19
N VAL A 163 -15.01 27.26 4.87
CA VAL A 163 -14.37 27.92 3.74
C VAL A 163 -14.55 27.07 2.48
N GLU A 164 -14.86 27.71 1.36
CA GLU A 164 -15.10 27.04 0.08
C GLU A 164 -13.90 26.16 -0.33
N MET A 165 -14.21 24.92 -0.70
CA MET A 165 -13.23 23.91 -1.11
C MET A 165 -13.64 23.35 -2.49
N PRO A 166 -12.80 23.46 -3.52
CA PRO A 166 -13.10 22.89 -4.84
C PRO A 166 -13.08 21.35 -4.79
N MET A 167 -14.22 20.74 -4.46
CA MET A 167 -14.33 19.30 -4.20
C MET A 167 -13.98 18.45 -5.43
N ASP A 168 -14.29 18.94 -6.63
CA ASP A 168 -14.08 18.25 -7.92
C ASP A 168 -12.60 18.21 -8.30
N ILE A 169 -11.91 19.36 -8.26
CA ILE A 169 -10.48 19.48 -8.61
C ILE A 169 -9.61 18.61 -7.69
N PHE A 170 -9.97 18.55 -6.41
CA PHE A 170 -9.21 17.83 -5.39
C PHE A 170 -9.77 16.44 -5.07
N ASN A 171 -10.81 15.99 -5.78
CA ASN A 171 -11.49 14.71 -5.54
C ASN A 171 -11.73 14.47 -4.04
N VAL A 172 -12.29 15.45 -3.35
CA VAL A 172 -12.46 15.42 -1.90
C VAL A 172 -13.63 14.51 -1.52
N PHE A 173 -13.34 13.47 -0.74
CA PHE A 173 -14.36 12.61 -0.15
C PHE A 173 -14.52 12.93 1.33
N VAL A 174 -15.72 13.39 1.72
CA VAL A 174 -16.09 13.63 3.12
C VAL A 174 -17.01 12.49 3.54
N GLY A 175 -16.55 11.70 4.51
CA GLY A 175 -17.32 10.61 5.06
C GLY A 175 -16.91 10.31 6.49
N ASN A 176 -17.83 9.77 7.27
CA ASN A 176 -17.55 9.31 8.63
C ASN A 176 -16.90 7.92 8.55
N ARG A 177 -15.76 7.74 9.24
CA ARG A 177 -15.09 6.44 9.36
C ARG A 177 -14.95 6.05 10.82
N THR A 178 -15.46 4.88 11.17
CA THR A 178 -15.29 4.28 12.50
C THR A 178 -13.86 3.80 12.67
N LYS A 179 -13.23 4.14 13.80
CA LYS A 179 -11.93 3.62 14.21
C LYS A 179 -12.08 2.86 15.52
N LEU A 180 -11.89 1.54 15.49
CA LEU A 180 -11.85 0.72 16.70
C LEU A 180 -10.43 0.80 17.30
N THR A 181 -10.31 1.18 18.57
CA THR A 181 -9.02 1.22 19.28
C THR A 181 -9.04 0.22 20.42
N ARG A 182 -8.14 -0.77 20.42
CA ARG A 182 -8.02 -1.76 21.49
C ARG A 182 -7.09 -1.23 22.59
N LYS A 183 -7.46 -1.36 23.86
CA LYS A 183 -6.48 -1.32 24.95
C LYS A 183 -5.81 -2.69 24.98
N GLN A 184 -4.48 -2.71 24.91
CA GLN A 184 -3.68 -3.89 25.24
C GLN A 184 -3.83 -4.24 26.72
#